data_AF-A0A139SQN5-F1
#
_entry.id   AF-A0A139SQN5-F1
#
_cell.length_a   1.000
_cell.length_b   1.000
_cell.length_c   1.000
_cell.angle_alpha   90.00
_cell.angle_beta   90.00
_cell.angle_gamma   90.00
#
_symmetry.space_group_name_H-M   'P 1'
#
loop_
_entity.id
_entity.type
_entity.pdbx_description
1 polymer ?
#
loop_
_entity_poly.entity_id
_entity_poly.type
_entity_poly.pdbx_seq_one_letter_code
_entity_poly.pdbx_strand_id
1 'polypeptide(L)'
;MSARFGWWSRDPDLGKYEVRVVVHGGNIEWARHQGHHTPWEPHEPNDEDRERLIAEAERRLPRRLLTQKQFEEIVQLSKRTGPGRISGRSNHKPKSPL
;
A
#
# COMPACT_ATOMS: atom_id res chain seq x y z
N MET A 1 10.83 4.72 -10.96
CA MET A 1 10.08 5.69 -10.13
C MET A 1 9.78 5.01 -8.79
N SER A 2 9.78 5.78 -7.69
CA SER A 2 9.39 5.29 -6.37
C SER A 2 8.44 6.32 -5.75
N ALA A 3 7.21 5.92 -5.43
CA ALA A 3 6.22 6.75 -4.76
C ALA A 3 5.73 6.04 -3.49
N ARG A 4 5.60 6.79 -2.40
CA ARG A 4 5.05 6.30 -1.14
C ARG A 4 3.83 7.12 -0.74
N PHE A 5 2.80 6.42 -0.26
CA PHE A 5 1.56 6.98 0.26
C PHE A 5 1.28 6.37 1.62
N GLY A 6 0.57 7.10 2.47
CA GLY A 6 0.07 6.54 3.72
C GLY A 6 -1.05 7.39 4.29
N TRP A 7 -1.97 6.73 4.98
CA TRP A 7 -3.12 7.33 5.63
C TRP A 7 -3.55 6.47 6.81
N TRP A 8 -4.25 7.10 7.76
CA TRP A 8 -4.91 6.39 8.84
C TRP A 8 -6.29 5.93 8.38
N SER A 9 -6.59 4.66 8.60
CA SER A 9 -7.91 4.04 8.41
C SER A 9 -8.45 3.55 9.74
N ARG A 10 -9.76 3.33 9.81
CA ARG A 10 -10.43 2.75 10.97
C ARG A 10 -11.33 1.62 10.49
N ASP A 11 -11.07 0.43 11.00
CA ASP A 11 -11.90 -0.75 10.77
C ASP A 11 -12.69 -1.08 12.05
N PRO A 12 -13.95 -1.53 11.94
CA PRO A 12 -14.79 -1.87 13.09
C PRO A 12 -14.20 -2.96 13.98
N ASP A 13 -13.53 -3.96 13.39
CA ASP A 13 -13.00 -5.15 14.08
C ASP A 13 -11.54 -4.96 14.49
N LEU A 14 -10.75 -4.32 13.63
CA LEU A 14 -9.30 -4.17 13.78
C LEU A 14 -8.89 -2.85 14.42
N GLY A 15 -9.82 -1.92 14.61
CA GLY A 15 -9.53 -0.59 15.16
C GLY A 15 -8.79 0.31 14.18
N LYS A 16 -8.03 1.27 14.71
CA LYS A 16 -7.31 2.28 13.91
C LYS A 16 -5.93 1.76 13.51
N TYR A 17 -5.66 1.71 12.21
CA TYR A 17 -4.34 1.35 11.65
C TYR A 17 -3.93 2.36 10.59
N GLU A 18 -2.63 2.45 10.33
CA GLU A 18 -2.09 3.20 9.21
C GLU A 18 -1.85 2.24 8.04
N VAL A 19 -2.36 2.60 6.87
CA VAL A 19 -2.09 1.96 5.58
C VAL A 19 -0.92 2.68 4.94
N ARG A 20 -0.02 1.91 4.33
CA ARG A 20 1.08 2.39 3.51
C ARG A 20 1.09 1.68 2.17
N VAL A 21 1.30 2.48 1.13
CA VAL A 21 1.48 1.99 -0.23
C VAL A 21 2.84 2.41 -0.74
N VAL A 22 3.60 1.47 -1.30
CA VAL A 22 4.87 1.74 -1.98
C VAL A 22 4.77 1.27 -3.42
N VAL A 23 4.93 2.19 -4.36
CA VAL A 23 4.93 1.91 -5.81
C VAL A 23 6.35 2.08 -6.33
N HIS A 24 6.92 1.03 -6.90
CA HIS A 24 8.27 1.07 -7.47
C HIS A 24 8.46 -0.02 -8.53
N GLY A 25 9.18 0.30 -9.62
CA GLY A 25 9.58 -0.69 -10.63
C GLY A 25 8.43 -1.53 -11.22
N GLY A 26 7.24 -0.94 -11.43
CA GLY A 26 6.06 -1.69 -11.90
C GLY A 26 5.42 -2.62 -10.86
N ASN A 27 5.78 -2.48 -9.59
CA ASN A 27 5.22 -3.18 -8.45
C ASN A 27 4.49 -2.20 -7.51
N ILE A 28 3.51 -2.72 -6.78
CA ILE A 28 2.78 -2.02 -5.74
C ILE A 28 2.78 -2.91 -4.50
N GLU A 29 3.14 -2.34 -3.35
CA GLU A 29 3.14 -3.01 -2.07
C GLU A 29 2.17 -2.31 -1.12
N TRP A 30 1.29 -3.09 -0.50
CA TRP A 30 0.35 -2.64 0.50
C TRP A 30 0.72 -3.22 1.85
N ALA A 31 0.83 -2.35 2.84
CA ALA A 31 1.10 -2.76 4.21
C ALA A 31 0.26 -1.94 5.18
N ARG A 32 -0.01 -2.52 6.35
CA ARG A 32 -0.66 -1.84 7.47
C ARG A 32 0.19 -1.95 8.74
N HIS A 33 0.04 -1.01 9.67
CA HIS A 33 0.52 -1.18 11.03
C HIS A 33 -0.44 -0.55 12.05
N GLN A 34 -0.51 -1.16 13.23
CA GLN A 34 -1.46 -0.81 14.30
C GLN A 34 -0.89 0.19 15.31
N GLY A 35 0.38 0.59 15.18
CA GLY A 35 1.00 1.56 16.07
C GLY A 35 2.53 1.59 16.00
N HIS A 36 3.13 2.34 16.91
CA HIS A 36 4.56 2.68 16.91
C HIS A 36 5.49 1.45 17.09
N HIS A 37 5.02 0.42 17.80
CA HIS A 37 5.82 -0.77 18.13
C HIS A 37 5.31 -2.06 17.45
N THR A 38 4.38 -1.95 16.51
CA THR A 38 3.90 -3.10 15.74
C THR A 38 4.61 -3.17 14.39
N PRO A 39 5.03 -4.36 13.94
CA PRO A 39 5.60 -4.50 12.61
C PRO A 39 4.57 -4.15 11.53
N TRP A 40 5.06 -3.74 10.37
CA TRP A 40 4.23 -3.65 9.18
C TRP A 40 3.79 -5.05 8.75
N GLU A 41 2.52 -5.22 8.43
CA GLU A 41 1.92 -6.47 7.96
C GLU A 41 1.43 -6.30 6.52
N PRO A 42 1.48 -7.36 5.69
CA PRO A 42 0.82 -7.34 4.38
C PRO A 42 -0.65 -6.94 4.54
N HIS A 43 -1.11 -6.01 3.70
CA HIS A 43 -2.50 -5.55 3.70
C HIS A 43 -3.13 -5.84 2.34
N GLU A 44 -4.26 -6.53 2.31
CA GLU A 44 -5.03 -6.67 1.08
C GLU A 44 -5.94 -5.44 0.91
N PRO A 45 -5.74 -4.63 -0.15
CA PRO A 45 -6.51 -3.40 -0.32
C PRO A 45 -7.96 -3.69 -0.68
N ASN A 46 -8.88 -3.02 0.03
CA ASN A 46 -10.28 -2.94 -0.33
C ASN A 46 -10.54 -1.79 -1.32
N ASP A 47 -11.79 -1.57 -1.72
CA ASP A 47 -12.14 -0.53 -2.69
C ASP A 47 -11.85 0.88 -2.16
N GLU A 48 -12.10 1.13 -0.86
CA GLU A 48 -11.80 2.41 -0.21
C GLU A 48 -10.30 2.72 -0.25
N ASP A 49 -9.45 1.72 0.00
CA ASP A 49 -8.00 1.86 -0.08
C ASP A 49 -7.54 2.22 -1.49
N ARG A 50 -8.16 1.62 -2.52
CA ARG A 50 -7.85 1.89 -3.93
C ARG A 50 -8.27 3.30 -4.31
N GLU A 51 -9.47 3.71 -3.94
CA GLU A 51 -9.97 5.08 -4.15
C GLU A 51 -9.09 6.10 -3.43
N ARG A 52 -8.68 5.79 -2.20
CA ARG A 52 -7.82 6.68 -1.41
C ARG A 52 -6.44 6.85 -2.04
N LEU A 53 -5.84 5.77 -2.53
CA LEU A 53 -4.58 5.83 -3.25
C LEU A 53 -4.68 6.72 -4.49
N ILE A 54 -5.76 6.56 -5.28
CA ILE A 54 -5.97 7.35 -6.51
C ILE A 54 -6.10 8.84 -6.15
N ALA A 55 -6.92 9.18 -5.14
CA ALA A 55 -7.09 10.57 -4.71
C ALA A 55 -5.79 11.20 -4.19
N GLU A 56 -4.99 10.46 -3.41
CA GLU A 56 -3.70 10.94 -2.91
C GLU A 56 -2.67 11.10 -4.04
N ALA A 57 -2.68 10.23 -5.04
CA ALA A 57 -1.83 10.34 -6.22
C ALA A 57 -2.24 11.54 -7.11
N GLU A 58 -3.53 11.74 -7.33
CA GLU A 58 -4.05 12.85 -8.13
C GLU A 58 -3.65 14.21 -7.54
N ARG A 59 -3.73 14.36 -6.20
CA ARG A 59 -3.30 15.57 -5.48
C ARG A 59 -1.83 15.95 -5.71
N ARG A 60 -0.99 15.01 -6.17
CA ARG A 60 0.44 15.25 -6.44
C ARG A 60 0.70 15.78 -7.84
N LEU A 61 -0.25 15.64 -8.78
CA LEU A 61 -0.15 16.16 -10.14
C LEU A 61 0.02 17.68 -10.21
N PRO A 62 -0.85 18.52 -9.61
CA PRO A 62 -0.70 19.98 -9.67
C PRO A 62 0.57 20.46 -8.95
N ARG A 63 1.05 19.68 -7.98
CA ARG A 63 2.30 19.95 -7.24
C ARG A 63 3.54 19.47 -7.98
N ARG A 64 3.38 18.82 -9.14
CA ARG A 64 4.44 18.22 -9.95
C ARG A 64 5.29 17.21 -9.16
N LEU A 65 4.71 16.61 -8.12
CA LEU A 65 5.32 15.52 -7.33
C LEU A 65 5.10 14.16 -7.99
N LEU A 66 4.21 14.10 -8.98
CA LEU A 66 4.03 12.99 -9.91
C LEU A 66 3.83 13.54 -11.32
N THR A 67 4.28 12.79 -12.32
CA THR A 67 3.91 13.04 -13.72
C THR A 67 2.58 12.36 -14.06
N GLN A 68 1.95 12.77 -15.16
CA GLN A 68 0.71 12.14 -15.64
C GLN A 68 0.88 10.63 -15.89
N LYS A 69 1.97 10.23 -16.56
CA LYS A 69 2.32 8.81 -16.80
C LYS A 69 2.46 8.01 -15.51
N GLN A 70 3.08 8.62 -14.50
CA GLN A 70 3.27 8.02 -13.18
C GLN A 70 1.95 7.81 -12.44
N PHE A 71 1.03 8.76 -12.55
CA PHE A 71 -0.32 8.64 -12.00
C PHE A 71 -1.09 7.51 -12.69
N GLU A 72 -1.07 7.44 -14.02
CA GLU A 72 -1.72 6.37 -14.78
C GLU A 72 -1.17 4.98 -14.42
N GLU A 73 0.14 4.87 -14.22
CA GLU A 73 0.77 3.64 -13.73
C GLU A 73 0.22 3.24 -12.36
N ILE A 74 0.08 4.18 -11.42
CA ILE A 74 -0.53 3.93 -10.11
C ILE A 74 -1.98 3.44 -10.25
N VAL A 75 -2.77 4.06 -11.13
CA VAL A 75 -4.17 3.67 -11.39
C VAL A 75 -4.26 2.25 -11.97
N GLN A 76 -3.33 1.82 -12.81
CA GLN A 76 -3.32 0.44 -13.31
C GLN A 76 -2.86 -0.54 -12.23
N LEU A 77 -1.81 -0.19 -11.47
CA LEU A 77 -1.30 -1.04 -10.40
C LEU A 77 -2.30 -1.21 -9.26
N SER A 78 -3.08 -0.18 -8.94
CA SER A 78 -4.10 -0.22 -7.89
C SER A 78 -5.24 -1.20 -8.17
N LYS A 79 -5.36 -1.76 -9.38
CA LYS A 79 -6.34 -2.80 -9.73
C LYS A 79 -5.88 -4.21 -9.39
N ARG A 80 -4.61 -4.41 -9.05
CA ARG A 80 -4.08 -5.72 -8.69
C ARG A 80 -4.64 -6.19 -7.35
N THR A 81 -4.88 -7.49 -7.23
CA THR A 81 -5.31 -8.13 -5.99
C THR A 81 -4.11 -8.49 -5.10
N GLY A 82 -4.38 -8.68 -3.82
CA GLY A 82 -3.37 -9.00 -2.81
C GLY A 82 -2.43 -7.83 -2.45
N PRO A 83 -1.54 -8.06 -1.47
CA PRO A 83 -0.65 -7.03 -0.93
C PRO A 83 0.55 -6.69 -1.84
N GLY A 84 0.72 -7.40 -2.95
CA GLY A 84 1.90 -7.32 -3.80
C GLY A 84 3.13 -8.04 -3.23
N ARG A 85 4.27 -7.95 -3.93
CA ARG A 85 5.53 -8.53 -3.45
C ARG A 85 6.21 -7.56 -2.51
N ILE A 86 6.18 -7.83 -1.20
CA ILE A 86 6.93 -7.07 -0.20
C ILE A 86 8.42 -7.33 -0.40
N SER A 87 9.14 -6.37 -0.96
CA SER A 87 10.59 -6.40 -1.07
C SER A 87 11.20 -6.32 0.34
N GLY A 88 11.81 -7.42 0.79
CA GLY A 88 12.56 -7.49 2.06
C GLY A 88 12.00 -8.44 3.13
N ARG A 89 10.80 -9.00 2.97
CA ARG A 89 10.35 -10.16 3.78
C ARG A 89 10.45 -11.42 2.94
N SER A 90 11.55 -12.15 3.11
CA SER A 90 11.57 -13.58 2.80
C SER A 90 10.35 -14.24 3.44
N ASN A 91 9.60 -15.02 2.67
CA ASN A 91 8.55 -15.90 3.17
C ASN A 91 9.04 -16.66 4.41
N HIS A 92 8.68 -16.19 5.61
CA HIS A 92 8.83 -17.00 6.80
C HIS A 92 7.77 -18.09 6.70
N LYS A 93 8.15 -19.25 6.14
CA LYS A 93 7.35 -20.47 6.28
C LYS A 93 7.11 -20.66 7.78
N PRO A 94 5.87 -20.82 8.26
CA PRO A 94 5.68 -21.33 9.60
C PRO A 94 6.38 -22.70 9.66
N LYS A 95 7.28 -22.88 10.64
CA LYS A 95 7.79 -24.22 10.94
C LYS A 95 6.58 -25.06 11.32
N SER A 96 6.31 -26.10 10.53
CA SER A 96 5.33 -27.13 10.89
C SER A 96 5.69 -27.66 12.28
N PRO A 97 4.73 -27.73 13.23
CA PRO A 97 4.97 -28.47 14.46
C PRO A 97 5.10 -29.95 14.11
N LEU A 98 6.15 -30.59 14.65
CA LEU A 98 6.32 -32.03 14.72
C LEU A 98 5.31 -32.63 15.69
#